data_AF-A0A522YSS7-F1
#
_entry.id   AF-A0A522YSS7-F1
#
_cell.length_a   1.000
_cell.length_b   1.000
_cell.length_c   1.000
_cell.angle_alpha   90.00
_cell.angle_beta   90.00
_cell.angle_gamma   90.00
#
_symmetry.space_group_name_H-M   'P 1'
#
loop_
_entity.id
_entity.type
_entity.pdbx_description
1 polymer ?
#
loop_
_entity_poly.entity_id
_entity_poly.type
_entity_poly.pdbx_seq_one_letter_code
_entity_poly.pdbx_strand_id
1 'polypeptide(L)'
;MGDAVRPRPGKSPLVAVLAALFLYFLPGAGHFYVGETARGVCFLLGTYVWAFGLLYIHLALAPGLPRWLLAPPLLAWWAFTVYDAYRCALASPPEVEDVAQAVSEQAGGGLVPLPSFDAASPALRRTWAFTRWATLASAAVLGLAVLLPSVVSSALALRAGSWGSAAWGLLVAAAAGLFLSWLFGRGRLVYAAAWGAVPLPAEELRREARSFAYSAAGLAALFVFGAFVTQGIWRDLVRRSHDGETKGRLAMLRDAVGRAREAESGLPPGDVGELTPRFIPKIPPAKLSRSAFSSLHPESDRVKVGGAADDAGGWLYDPEAGTVSVNCTHSDGKGEAWNKY
;
A
#
# COMPACT_ATOMS: atom_id res chain seq x y z
N MET A 1 17.36 43.91 26.67
CA MET A 1 17.90 42.79 27.45
C MET A 1 16.98 41.61 27.13
N GLY A 2 17.47 40.65 26.34
CA GLY A 2 16.61 39.65 25.69
C GLY A 2 16.07 38.64 26.69
N ASP A 3 14.75 38.62 26.85
CA ASP A 3 14.08 37.56 27.58
C ASP A 3 14.24 36.25 26.81
N ALA A 4 15.15 35.42 27.29
CA ALA A 4 15.31 34.06 26.83
C ALA A 4 13.98 33.33 27.06
N VAL A 5 13.33 32.95 25.97
CA VAL A 5 12.15 32.11 25.93
C VAL A 5 12.40 30.90 26.82
N ARG A 6 11.78 30.86 28.00
CA ARG A 6 11.89 29.72 28.91
C ARG A 6 11.04 28.58 28.33
N PRO A 7 11.62 27.40 28.06
CA PRO A 7 10.84 26.24 27.66
C PRO A 7 9.90 25.82 28.81
N ARG A 8 8.66 25.44 28.48
CA ARG A 8 7.69 24.93 29.46
C ARG A 8 8.27 23.75 30.26
N PRO A 9 7.98 23.64 31.56
CA PRO A 9 8.14 22.38 32.27
C PRO A 9 7.07 21.39 31.78
N GLY A 10 7.47 20.35 31.05
CA GLY A 10 6.59 19.18 30.84
C GLY A 10 6.88 18.31 29.62
N LYS A 11 7.30 18.86 28.48
CA LYS A 11 7.62 18.05 27.29
C LYS A 11 8.77 18.67 26.52
N SER A 12 9.96 18.08 26.61
CA SER A 12 11.11 18.60 25.87
C SER A 12 10.89 18.39 24.36
N PRO A 13 11.24 19.36 23.50
CA PRO A 13 11.22 19.19 22.05
C PRO A 13 12.06 17.99 21.61
N LEU A 14 13.11 17.71 22.39
CA LEU A 14 13.99 16.56 22.24
C LEU A 14 13.22 15.25 22.44
N VAL A 15 12.31 15.15 23.42
CA VAL A 15 11.45 13.96 23.59
C VAL A 15 10.40 13.86 22.48
N ALA A 16 9.90 14.96 21.91
CA ALA A 16 9.02 14.89 20.73
C ALA A 16 9.74 14.35 19.48
N VAL A 17 10.99 14.79 19.27
CA VAL A 17 11.86 14.29 18.20
C VAL A 17 12.25 12.84 18.45
N LEU A 18 12.58 12.48 19.69
CA LEU A 18 12.85 11.09 20.08
C LEU A 18 11.59 10.24 19.94
N ALA A 19 10.40 10.71 20.28
CA ALA A 19 9.15 9.99 20.04
C ALA A 19 8.92 9.78 18.54
N ALA A 20 9.11 10.81 17.71
CA ALA A 20 9.02 10.69 16.24
C ALA A 20 10.08 9.71 15.66
N LEU A 21 11.28 9.68 16.25
CA LEU A 21 12.38 8.78 15.86
C LEU A 21 12.22 7.35 16.38
N PHE A 22 11.75 7.14 17.62
CA PHE A 22 11.54 5.83 18.24
C PHE A 22 10.25 5.17 17.75
N LEU A 23 9.23 5.95 17.41
CA LEU A 23 8.05 5.49 16.66
C LEU A 23 8.34 5.48 15.15
N TYR A 24 9.58 5.14 14.76
CA TYR A 24 10.13 5.20 13.39
C TYR A 24 9.21 4.61 12.31
N PHE A 25 8.38 3.64 12.67
CA PHE A 25 7.42 2.95 11.81
C PHE A 25 6.14 3.75 11.52
N LEU A 26 5.79 4.76 12.34
CA LEU A 26 4.50 5.48 12.28
C LEU A 26 4.71 6.99 11.99
N PRO A 27 4.95 7.36 10.72
CA PRO A 27 4.99 8.76 10.32
C PRO A 27 3.69 9.48 10.70
N GLY A 28 3.82 10.63 11.36
CA GLY A 28 2.71 11.37 12.01
C GLY A 28 2.62 11.18 13.53
N ALA A 29 3.32 10.21 14.12
CA ALA A 29 3.28 9.98 15.57
C ALA A 29 3.87 11.13 16.41
N GLY A 30 4.87 11.82 15.88
CA GLY A 30 5.44 13.02 16.51
C GLY A 30 4.41 14.13 16.73
N HIS A 31 3.48 14.31 15.80
CA HIS A 31 2.40 15.29 15.92
C HIS A 31 1.39 14.91 17.00
N PHE A 32 1.08 13.62 17.19
CA PHE A 32 0.25 13.17 18.30
C PHE A 32 0.88 13.49 19.66
N TYR A 33 2.20 13.33 19.78
CA TYR A 33 2.92 13.62 21.01
C TYR A 33 2.86 15.11 21.40
N VAL A 34 2.94 15.99 20.39
CA VAL A 34 2.87 17.46 20.56
C VAL A 34 1.41 17.96 20.75
N GLY A 35 0.41 17.09 20.57
CA GLY A 35 -1.01 17.43 20.69
C GLY A 35 -1.66 17.89 19.38
N GLU A 36 -0.93 17.85 18.27
CA GLU A 36 -1.39 18.20 16.92
C GLU A 36 -2.06 17.00 16.23
N THR A 37 -3.15 16.49 16.82
CA THR A 37 -3.79 15.23 16.39
C THR A 37 -4.24 15.25 14.93
N ALA A 38 -4.79 16.38 14.44
CA ALA A 38 -5.21 16.50 13.05
C ALA A 38 -4.06 16.34 12.06
N ARG A 39 -2.90 16.97 12.34
CA ARG A 39 -1.69 16.83 11.52
C ARG A 39 -1.14 15.41 11.57
N GLY A 40 -1.12 14.79 12.74
CA GLY A 40 -0.69 13.40 12.90
C GLY A 40 -1.50 12.43 12.03
N VAL A 41 -2.84 12.57 12.02
CA VAL A 41 -3.71 11.76 11.15
C VAL A 41 -3.43 12.01 9.67
N CYS A 42 -3.28 13.28 9.26
CA CYS A 42 -2.98 13.62 7.86
C CYS A 42 -1.66 13.01 7.39
N PHE A 43 -0.60 13.09 8.19
CA PHE A 43 0.69 12.49 7.86
C PHE A 43 0.64 10.96 7.85
N LEU A 44 -0.08 10.34 8.77
CA LEU A 44 -0.26 8.88 8.81
C LEU A 44 -0.97 8.39 7.53
N LEU A 45 -2.13 8.97 7.20
CA LEU A 45 -2.90 8.61 6.00
C LEU A 45 -2.13 8.92 4.71
N GLY A 46 -1.49 10.09 4.65
CA GLY A 46 -0.68 10.48 3.51
C GLY A 46 0.47 9.51 3.26
N THR A 47 1.14 9.05 4.32
CA THR A 47 2.22 8.06 4.19
C THR A 47 1.70 6.73 3.68
N TYR A 48 0.54 6.25 4.16
CA TYR A 48 -0.04 5.02 3.65
C TYR A 48 -0.36 5.11 2.16
N VAL A 49 -1.02 6.18 1.72
CA VAL A 49 -1.35 6.35 0.30
C VAL A 49 -0.09 6.43 -0.55
N TRP A 50 0.93 7.14 -0.05
CA TRP A 50 2.16 7.35 -0.78
C TRP A 50 3.01 6.07 -0.87
N ALA A 51 3.13 5.31 0.23
CA ALA A 51 3.83 4.02 0.26
C ALA A 51 3.14 2.96 -0.60
N PHE A 52 1.81 2.84 -0.51
CA PHE A 52 1.05 1.91 -1.36
C PHE A 52 1.06 2.35 -2.83
N GLY A 53 1.05 3.65 -3.12
CA GLY A 53 1.20 4.19 -4.47
C GLY A 53 2.55 3.82 -5.10
N LEU A 54 3.64 3.97 -4.36
CA LEU A 54 4.96 3.53 -4.82
C LEU A 54 5.04 2.01 -5.01
N LEU A 55 4.47 1.24 -4.09
CA LEU A 55 4.42 -0.21 -4.21
C LEU A 55 3.61 -0.63 -5.45
N TYR A 56 2.49 0.03 -5.72
CA TYR A 56 1.70 -0.20 -6.93
C TYR A 56 2.49 0.15 -8.19
N ILE A 57 3.20 1.29 -8.22
CA ILE A 57 4.07 1.65 -9.35
C ILE A 57 5.10 0.53 -9.59
N HIS A 58 5.73 0.03 -8.54
CA HIS A 58 6.70 -1.07 -8.66
C HIS A 58 6.05 -2.35 -9.18
N LEU A 59 4.95 -2.81 -8.58
CA LEU A 59 4.38 -4.11 -8.90
C LEU A 59 3.60 -4.12 -10.23
N ALA A 60 2.93 -3.03 -10.58
CA ALA A 60 1.97 -2.98 -11.69
C ALA A 60 2.46 -2.18 -12.89
N LEU A 61 3.18 -1.07 -12.69
CA LEU A 61 3.56 -0.16 -13.79
C LEU A 61 5.02 -0.35 -14.23
N ALA A 62 5.92 -0.68 -13.32
CA ALA A 62 7.36 -0.78 -13.58
C ALA A 62 8.03 -1.87 -12.71
N PRO A 63 7.75 -3.17 -12.96
CA PRO A 63 8.32 -4.29 -12.19
C PRO A 63 9.85 -4.38 -12.25
N GLY A 64 10.46 -3.81 -13.28
CA GLY A 64 11.92 -3.71 -13.41
C GLY A 64 12.55 -2.53 -12.66
N LEU A 65 11.76 -1.60 -12.08
CA LEU A 65 12.30 -0.47 -11.34
C LEU A 65 12.98 -0.99 -10.07
N PRO A 66 14.29 -0.80 -9.89
CA PRO A 66 14.96 -1.35 -8.72
C PRO A 66 14.48 -0.65 -7.46
N ARG A 67 14.20 -1.44 -6.41
CA ARG A 67 13.53 -0.99 -5.17
C ARG A 67 14.27 0.14 -4.46
N TRP A 68 15.58 0.25 -4.63
CA TRP A 68 16.38 1.31 -4.03
C TRP A 68 16.04 2.70 -4.59
N LEU A 69 15.43 2.83 -5.78
CA LEU A 69 14.94 4.11 -6.30
C LEU A 69 13.66 4.60 -5.59
N LEU A 70 12.93 3.70 -4.92
CA LEU A 70 11.71 4.02 -4.16
C LEU A 70 12.04 4.51 -2.75
N ALA A 71 13.23 4.18 -2.23
CA ALA A 71 13.65 4.51 -0.88
C ALA A 71 13.94 6.01 -0.64
N PRO A 72 14.63 6.75 -1.53
CA PRO A 72 14.90 8.18 -1.33
C PRO A 72 13.64 9.03 -1.15
N PRO A 73 12.57 8.87 -1.95
CA PRO A 73 11.39 9.69 -1.74
C PRO A 73 10.58 9.25 -0.49
N LEU A 74 10.64 7.97 -0.08
CA LEU A 74 10.10 7.50 1.23
C LEU A 74 10.84 8.18 2.38
N LEU A 75 12.16 8.21 2.30
CA LEU A 75 13.02 8.81 3.31
C LEU A 75 12.84 10.33 3.37
N ALA A 76 12.69 10.99 2.21
CA ALA A 76 12.43 12.42 2.14
C ALA A 76 11.07 12.79 2.73
N TRP A 77 10.01 12.02 2.42
CA TRP A 77 8.69 12.20 3.03
C TRP A 77 8.76 12.00 4.55
N TRP A 78 9.42 10.94 5.01
CA TRP A 78 9.62 10.67 6.42
C TRP A 78 10.36 11.82 7.13
N ALA A 79 11.50 12.26 6.59
CA ALA A 79 12.30 13.35 7.14
C ALA A 79 11.48 14.66 7.22
N PHE A 80 10.63 14.91 6.22
CA PHE A 80 9.71 16.04 6.23
C PHE A 80 8.70 15.95 7.39
N THR A 81 8.10 14.78 7.63
CA THR A 81 7.16 14.61 8.76
C THR A 81 7.82 14.82 10.13
N VAL A 82 9.06 14.34 10.30
CA VAL A 82 9.85 14.53 11.53
C VAL A 82 10.20 16.01 11.73
N TYR A 83 10.65 16.67 10.66
CA TYR A 83 10.96 18.10 10.70
C TYR A 83 9.73 18.95 11.04
N ASP A 84 8.56 18.64 10.47
CA ASP A 84 7.33 19.37 10.79
C ASP A 84 6.88 19.14 12.24
N ALA A 85 6.97 17.91 12.75
CA ALA A 85 6.67 17.60 14.16
C ALA A 85 7.60 18.36 15.11
N TYR A 86 8.90 18.42 14.78
CA TYR A 86 9.88 19.22 15.52
C TYR A 86 9.52 20.71 15.52
N ARG A 87 9.15 21.26 14.36
CA ARG A 87 8.70 22.65 14.25
C ARG A 87 7.44 22.92 15.07
N CYS A 88 6.49 22.00 15.10
CA CYS A 88 5.31 22.10 15.96
C CYS A 88 5.70 22.09 17.44
N ALA A 89 6.66 21.25 17.83
CA ALA A 89 7.15 21.20 19.20
C ALA A 89 7.87 22.49 19.64
N LEU A 90 8.53 23.17 18.70
CA LEU A 90 9.18 24.48 18.95
C LEU A 90 8.18 25.64 18.94
N ALA A 91 7.14 25.56 18.12
CA ALA A 91 6.09 26.56 18.06
C ALA A 91 5.21 26.43 19.31
N SER A 92 5.55 27.17 20.37
CA SER A 92 4.68 27.27 21.55
C SER A 92 3.34 27.88 21.11
N PRO A 93 2.18 27.23 21.30
CA PRO A 93 0.94 27.97 21.26
C PRO A 93 0.99 29.00 22.41
N PRO A 94 0.46 30.22 22.21
CA PRO A 94 0.26 31.13 23.35
C PRO A 94 -0.50 30.38 24.44
N GLU A 95 -0.11 30.57 25.70
CA GLU A 95 -0.69 29.83 26.81
C GLU A 95 -2.21 30.01 26.78
N VAL A 96 -2.99 28.94 26.94
CA VAL A 96 -4.45 29.06 26.87
C VAL A 96 -4.93 30.02 27.95
N GLU A 97 -4.20 30.13 29.07
CA GLU A 97 -4.36 31.19 30.06
C GLU A 97 -4.03 32.57 29.50
N ASP A 98 -2.92 32.80 28.80
CA ASP A 98 -2.61 34.10 28.17
C ASP A 98 -3.65 34.51 27.13
N VAL A 99 -4.12 33.56 26.30
CA VAL A 99 -5.17 33.84 25.31
C VAL A 99 -6.52 34.02 25.98
N ALA A 100 -6.88 33.20 26.98
CA ALA A 100 -8.14 33.35 27.72
C ALA A 100 -8.14 34.61 28.59
N GLN A 101 -7.00 35.00 29.13
CA GLN A 101 -6.82 36.21 29.92
C GLN A 101 -6.85 37.44 29.01
N ALA A 102 -6.14 37.43 27.87
CA ALA A 102 -6.24 38.48 26.84
C ALA A 102 -7.65 38.58 26.25
N VAL A 103 -8.31 37.45 26.02
CA VAL A 103 -9.71 37.40 25.56
C VAL A 103 -10.65 37.85 26.67
N SER A 104 -10.42 37.54 27.96
CA SER A 104 -11.30 37.99 29.07
C SER A 104 -11.11 39.47 29.38
N GLU A 105 -9.89 39.99 29.29
CA GLU A 105 -9.58 41.43 29.39
C GLU A 105 -10.19 42.19 28.20
N GLN A 106 -10.25 41.60 27.00
CA GLN A 106 -10.97 42.17 25.86
C GLN A 106 -12.48 41.96 25.89
N ALA A 107 -12.98 40.87 26.50
CA ALA A 107 -14.40 40.50 26.54
C ALA A 107 -15.20 41.21 27.64
N GLY A 108 -14.55 42.04 28.46
CA GLY A 108 -15.22 42.98 29.37
C GLY A 108 -16.13 44.02 28.66
N GLY A 109 -16.17 44.04 27.33
CA GLY A 109 -17.04 44.92 26.54
C GLY A 109 -17.52 44.31 25.22
N GLY A 110 -18.43 43.33 25.27
CA GLY A 110 -19.21 42.89 24.11
C GLY A 110 -18.47 41.97 23.12
N LEU A 111 -19.26 41.26 22.30
CA LEU A 111 -18.78 40.35 21.25
C LEU A 111 -17.75 41.07 20.34
N VAL A 112 -16.46 40.76 20.50
CA VAL A 112 -15.42 41.29 19.64
C VAL A 112 -15.58 40.65 18.25
N PRO A 113 -15.86 41.44 17.19
CA PRO A 113 -15.88 40.91 15.84
C PRO A 113 -14.47 40.42 15.48
N LEU A 114 -14.37 39.18 15.00
CA LEU A 114 -13.11 38.65 14.50
C LEU A 114 -12.57 39.57 13.40
N PRO A 115 -11.26 39.87 13.38
CA PRO A 115 -10.67 40.71 12.35
C PRO A 115 -10.97 40.10 10.98
N SER A 116 -11.47 40.92 10.06
CA SER A 116 -11.66 40.52 8.67
C SER A 116 -10.33 40.01 8.09
N PHE A 117 -10.38 39.15 7.08
CA PHE A 117 -9.19 38.57 6.44
C PHE A 117 -8.14 39.63 6.03
N ASP A 118 -8.61 40.83 5.67
CA ASP A 118 -7.76 41.97 5.29
C ASP A 118 -6.99 42.56 6.49
N ALA A 119 -7.53 42.44 7.70
CA ALA A 119 -6.89 42.83 8.94
C ALA A 119 -5.94 41.76 9.53
N ALA A 120 -5.92 40.54 8.97
CA ALA A 120 -5.03 39.48 9.43
C ALA A 120 -3.55 39.80 9.18
N SER A 121 -2.67 39.39 10.10
CA SER A 121 -1.23 39.62 9.93
C SER A 121 -0.68 38.93 8.67
N PRO A 122 0.40 39.46 8.04
CA PRO A 122 1.04 38.82 6.89
C PRO A 122 1.52 37.38 7.15
N ALA A 123 1.81 37.04 8.41
CA ALA A 123 2.14 35.67 8.81
C ALA A 123 0.90 34.77 8.73
N LEU A 124 -0.24 35.23 9.25
CA LEU A 124 -1.50 34.48 9.19
C LEU A 124 -1.95 34.24 7.74
N ARG A 125 -1.89 35.28 6.89
CA ARG A 125 -2.22 35.18 5.46
C ARG A 125 -1.36 34.15 4.72
N ARG A 126 -0.06 34.07 5.03
CA ARG A 126 0.85 33.07 4.46
C ARG A 126 0.49 31.65 4.91
N THR A 127 0.18 31.46 6.19
CA THR A 127 -0.28 30.17 6.72
C THR A 127 -1.59 29.75 6.06
N TRP A 128 -2.53 30.66 5.85
CA TRP A 128 -3.81 30.38 5.18
C TRP A 128 -3.61 30.00 3.72
N ALA A 129 -2.78 30.75 2.98
CA ALA A 129 -2.44 30.44 1.61
C ALA A 129 -1.76 29.07 1.48
N PHE A 130 -0.81 28.76 2.36
CA PHE A 130 -0.11 27.47 2.39
C PHE A 130 -1.07 26.32 2.70
N THR A 131 -1.93 26.45 3.71
CA THR A 131 -2.85 25.36 4.09
C THR A 131 -3.88 25.09 2.99
N ARG A 132 -4.38 26.15 2.33
CA ARG A 132 -5.26 26.04 1.16
C ARG A 132 -4.57 25.34 -0.01
N TRP A 133 -3.31 25.68 -0.26
CA TRP A 133 -2.50 25.01 -1.28
C TRP A 133 -2.24 23.55 -0.94
N ALA A 134 -1.87 23.25 0.30
CA ALA A 134 -1.54 21.90 0.77
C ALA A 134 -2.77 20.97 0.72
N THR A 135 -3.94 21.47 1.11
CA THR A 135 -5.20 20.70 1.01
C THR A 135 -5.60 20.45 -0.44
N LEU A 136 -5.50 21.44 -1.33
CA LEU A 136 -5.77 21.26 -2.76
C LEU A 136 -4.76 20.32 -3.43
N ALA A 137 -3.48 20.45 -3.10
CA ALA A 137 -2.44 19.55 -3.60
C ALA A 137 -2.63 18.12 -3.11
N SER A 138 -2.97 17.93 -1.82
CA SER A 138 -3.29 16.61 -1.27
C SER A 138 -4.52 16.01 -1.94
N ALA A 139 -5.56 16.81 -2.20
CA ALA A 139 -6.74 16.37 -2.95
C ALA A 139 -6.41 15.94 -4.37
N ALA A 140 -5.57 16.70 -5.06
CA ALA A 140 -5.12 16.37 -6.41
C ALA A 140 -4.29 15.08 -6.41
N VAL A 141 -3.36 14.90 -5.46
CA VAL A 141 -2.50 13.71 -5.37
C VAL A 141 -3.31 12.47 -5.00
N LEU A 142 -4.18 12.55 -3.99
CA LEU A 142 -5.06 11.43 -3.60
C LEU A 142 -6.05 11.09 -4.72
N GLY A 143 -6.60 12.13 -5.38
CA GLY A 143 -7.46 11.98 -6.54
C GLY A 143 -6.72 11.26 -7.67
N LEU A 144 -5.53 11.71 -8.06
CA LEU A 144 -4.71 11.06 -9.08
C LEU A 144 -4.34 9.63 -8.70
N ALA A 145 -3.95 9.38 -7.45
CA ALA A 145 -3.56 8.05 -6.97
C ALA A 145 -4.71 7.03 -7.01
N VAL A 146 -5.97 7.47 -6.88
CA VAL A 146 -7.14 6.58 -6.94
C VAL A 146 -7.75 6.53 -8.35
N LEU A 147 -7.85 7.68 -9.01
CA LEU A 147 -8.47 7.79 -10.33
C LEU A 147 -7.59 7.18 -11.42
N LEU A 148 -6.26 7.39 -11.39
CA LEU A 148 -5.37 6.93 -12.46
C LEU A 148 -5.36 5.40 -12.57
N PRO A 149 -5.17 4.60 -11.49
CA PRO A 149 -5.23 3.14 -11.58
C PRO A 149 -6.61 2.64 -12.03
N SER A 150 -7.68 3.27 -11.55
CA SER A 150 -9.05 2.88 -11.90
C SER A 150 -9.36 3.12 -13.38
N VAL A 151 -8.92 4.27 -13.93
CA VAL A 151 -9.05 4.60 -15.35
C VAL A 151 -8.18 3.68 -16.21
N VAL A 152 -6.93 3.41 -15.80
CA VAL A 152 -6.03 2.50 -16.52
C VAL A 152 -6.58 1.08 -16.53
N SER A 153 -7.04 0.57 -15.38
CA SER A 153 -7.66 -0.76 -15.26
C SER A 153 -8.91 -0.86 -16.13
N SER A 154 -9.75 0.18 -16.15
CA SER A 154 -10.94 0.23 -17.01
C SER A 154 -10.59 0.21 -18.50
N ALA A 155 -9.57 0.97 -18.91
CA ALA A 155 -9.09 0.99 -20.30
C ALA A 155 -8.53 -0.37 -20.74
N LEU A 156 -7.79 -1.05 -19.86
CA LEU A 156 -7.29 -2.41 -20.10
C LEU A 156 -8.44 -3.43 -20.20
N ALA A 157 -9.46 -3.31 -19.33
CA ALA A 157 -10.65 -4.14 -19.38
C ALA A 157 -11.44 -3.96 -20.68
N LEU A 158 -11.57 -2.72 -21.18
CA LEU A 158 -12.19 -2.44 -22.48
C LEU A 158 -11.42 -3.09 -23.63
N ARG A 159 -10.08 -2.99 -23.63
CA ARG A 159 -9.24 -3.65 -24.64
C ARG A 159 -9.38 -5.17 -24.61
N ALA A 160 -9.63 -5.76 -23.45
CA ALA A 160 -9.87 -7.19 -23.29
C ALA A 160 -11.33 -7.61 -23.57
N GLY A 161 -12.22 -6.68 -23.97
CA GLY A 161 -13.64 -6.96 -24.19
C GLY A 161 -14.45 -7.20 -22.90
N SER A 162 -13.89 -6.92 -21.73
CA SER A 162 -14.54 -7.10 -20.42
C SER A 162 -15.29 -5.84 -20.00
N TRP A 163 -16.43 -5.60 -20.63
CA TRP A 163 -17.27 -4.42 -20.40
C TRP A 163 -17.72 -4.26 -18.94
N GLY A 164 -18.03 -5.37 -18.25
CA GLY A 164 -18.43 -5.33 -16.83
C GLY A 164 -17.33 -4.81 -15.91
N SER A 165 -16.08 -5.25 -16.12
CA SER A 165 -14.94 -4.80 -15.33
C SER A 165 -14.60 -3.34 -15.60
N ALA A 166 -14.74 -2.90 -16.87
CA ALA A 166 -14.54 -1.51 -17.25
C ALA A 166 -15.58 -0.57 -16.62
N ALA A 167 -16.87 -0.94 -16.67
CA ALA A 167 -17.93 -0.17 -16.05
C ALA A 167 -17.76 -0.06 -14.53
N TRP A 168 -17.35 -1.15 -13.88
CA TRP A 168 -17.06 -1.16 -12.45
C TRP A 168 -15.89 -0.25 -12.08
N GLY A 169 -14.78 -0.30 -12.83
CA GLY A 169 -13.63 0.56 -12.57
C GLY A 169 -13.94 2.06 -12.72
N LEU A 170 -14.75 2.44 -13.71
CA LEU A 170 -15.22 3.82 -13.87
C LEU A 170 -16.17 4.26 -12.76
N LEU A 171 -17.06 3.36 -12.30
CA LEU A 171 -17.97 3.64 -11.19
C LEU A 171 -17.21 3.86 -9.88
N VAL A 172 -16.20 3.03 -9.59
CA VAL A 172 -15.32 3.20 -8.44
C VAL A 172 -14.54 4.51 -8.53
N ALA A 173 -14.03 4.86 -9.71
CA ALA A 173 -13.34 6.12 -9.93
C ALA A 173 -14.27 7.32 -9.66
N ALA A 174 -15.49 7.31 -10.20
CA ALA A 174 -16.47 8.37 -9.98
C ALA A 174 -16.87 8.50 -8.50
N ALA A 175 -17.14 7.37 -7.83
CA ALA A 175 -17.48 7.34 -6.42
C ALA A 175 -16.33 7.88 -5.54
N ALA A 176 -15.09 7.48 -5.82
CA ALA A 176 -13.92 8.00 -5.14
C ALA A 176 -13.72 9.50 -5.38
N GLY A 177 -13.91 9.98 -6.60
CA GLY A 177 -13.82 11.41 -6.93
C GLY A 177 -14.86 12.25 -6.18
N LEU A 178 -16.12 11.80 -6.16
CA LEU A 178 -17.20 12.46 -5.41
C LEU A 178 -16.93 12.45 -3.91
N PHE A 179 -16.49 11.30 -3.37
CA PHE A 179 -16.17 11.16 -1.96
C PHE A 179 -15.01 12.04 -1.54
N LEU A 180 -13.91 12.07 -2.30
CA LEU A 180 -12.77 12.94 -2.03
C LEU A 180 -13.20 14.41 -2.11
N SER A 181 -13.94 14.81 -3.15
CA SER A 181 -14.47 16.18 -3.26
C SER A 181 -15.31 16.57 -2.04
N TRP A 182 -16.16 15.66 -1.56
CA TRP A 182 -16.94 15.85 -0.34
C TRP A 182 -16.08 15.96 0.92
N LEU A 183 -15.09 15.06 1.08
CA LEU A 183 -14.17 15.03 2.22
C LEU A 183 -13.34 16.31 2.30
N PHE A 184 -12.82 16.79 1.17
CA PHE A 184 -12.06 18.03 1.09
C PHE A 184 -12.93 19.27 1.29
N GLY A 185 -14.15 19.28 0.75
CA GLY A 185 -15.12 20.35 0.98
C GLY A 185 -15.47 20.52 2.46
N ARG A 186 -15.82 19.41 3.13
CA ARG A 186 -16.13 19.37 4.56
C ARG A 186 -14.92 19.66 5.44
N GLY A 187 -13.77 19.06 5.13
CA GLY A 187 -12.52 19.30 5.86
C GLY A 187 -12.08 20.76 5.82
N ARG A 188 -12.24 21.43 4.66
CA ARG A 188 -11.99 22.87 4.52
C ARG A 188 -12.91 23.70 5.41
N LEU A 189 -14.17 23.31 5.55
CA LEU A 189 -15.17 24.04 6.33
C LEU A 189 -14.90 23.90 7.84
N VAL A 190 -14.60 22.68 8.30
CA VAL A 190 -14.16 22.41 9.69
C VAL A 190 -12.87 23.15 10.01
N TYR A 191 -11.89 23.11 9.10
CA TYR A 191 -10.61 23.79 9.30
C TYR A 191 -10.77 25.32 9.34
N ALA A 192 -11.54 25.89 8.41
CA ALA A 192 -11.82 27.32 8.38
C ALA A 192 -12.54 27.79 9.65
N ALA A 193 -13.50 27.00 10.15
CA ALA A 193 -14.21 27.32 11.38
C ALA A 193 -13.34 27.15 12.65
N ALA A 194 -12.50 26.11 12.73
CA ALA A 194 -11.59 25.92 13.85
C ALA A 194 -10.55 27.05 14.00
N TRP A 195 -10.24 27.74 12.90
CA TRP A 195 -9.33 28.89 12.86
C TRP A 195 -10.04 30.24 12.86
N GLY A 196 -11.36 30.28 13.12
CA GLY A 196 -12.14 31.51 13.20
C GLY A 196 -12.40 32.21 11.86
N ALA A 197 -12.07 31.58 10.72
CA ALA A 197 -12.34 32.16 9.39
C ALA A 197 -13.83 32.11 9.02
N VAL A 198 -14.58 31.20 9.66
CA VAL A 198 -16.04 31.09 9.53
C VAL A 198 -16.60 31.02 10.95
N PRO A 199 -17.48 31.96 11.36
CA PRO A 199 -18.12 31.89 12.65
C PRO A 199 -19.15 30.76 12.63
N LEU A 200 -18.75 29.57 13.11
CA LEU A 200 -19.68 28.48 13.38
C LEU A 200 -19.96 28.39 14.87
N PRO A 201 -21.22 28.17 15.28
CA PRO A 201 -21.54 27.76 16.64
C PRO A 201 -20.73 26.53 17.05
N ALA A 202 -20.26 26.48 18.30
CA ALA A 202 -19.41 25.40 18.79
C ALA A 202 -20.05 23.99 18.68
N GLU A 203 -21.38 23.92 18.68
CA GLU A 203 -22.11 22.67 18.47
C GLU A 203 -22.08 22.21 17.01
N GLU A 204 -22.21 23.15 16.07
CA GLU A 204 -22.17 22.88 14.64
C GLU A 204 -20.76 22.46 14.21
N LEU A 205 -19.73 23.13 14.73
CA LEU A 205 -18.33 22.71 14.54
C LEU A 205 -18.08 21.29 15.06
N ARG A 206 -18.58 20.94 16.25
CA ARG A 206 -18.45 19.59 16.81
C ARG A 206 -19.22 18.53 16.01
N ARG A 207 -20.36 18.89 15.41
CA ARG A 207 -21.12 18.00 14.53
C ARG A 207 -20.37 17.76 13.22
N GLU A 208 -19.87 18.81 12.60
CA GLU A 208 -19.11 18.75 11.35
C GLU A 208 -17.79 17.99 11.52
N ALA A 209 -17.05 18.24 12.61
CA ALA A 209 -15.83 17.51 12.94
C ALA A 209 -16.08 16.01 13.16
N ARG A 210 -17.17 15.63 13.85
CA ARG A 210 -17.56 14.22 14.02
C ARG A 210 -17.94 13.58 12.70
N SER A 211 -18.73 14.26 11.88
CA SER A 211 -19.11 13.76 10.55
C SER A 211 -17.88 13.52 9.68
N PHE A 212 -16.92 14.44 9.69
CA PHE A 212 -15.66 14.29 8.97
C PHE A 212 -14.85 13.09 9.49
N ALA A 213 -14.72 12.95 10.80
CA ALA A 213 -14.00 11.84 11.42
C ALA A 213 -14.63 10.47 11.08
N TYR A 214 -15.96 10.35 11.15
CA TYR A 214 -16.65 9.11 10.78
C TYR A 214 -16.48 8.76 9.31
N SER A 215 -16.52 9.73 8.41
CA SER A 215 -16.31 9.46 6.98
C SER A 215 -14.86 9.09 6.66
N ALA A 216 -13.88 9.72 7.31
CA ALA A 216 -12.48 9.32 7.19
C ALA A 216 -12.25 7.89 7.71
N ALA A 217 -12.85 7.54 8.86
CA ALA A 217 -12.81 6.19 9.40
C ALA A 217 -13.50 5.17 8.48
N GLY A 218 -14.65 5.53 7.92
CA GLY A 218 -15.37 4.70 6.95
C GLY A 218 -14.56 4.44 5.68
N LEU A 219 -13.86 5.46 5.15
CA LEU A 219 -12.96 5.30 4.01
C LEU A 219 -11.78 4.36 4.36
N ALA A 220 -11.16 4.54 5.52
CA ALA A 220 -10.08 3.67 5.97
C ALA A 220 -10.55 2.21 6.09
N ALA A 221 -11.74 1.98 6.65
CA ALA A 221 -12.34 0.65 6.73
C ALA A 221 -12.61 0.04 5.34
N LEU A 222 -13.08 0.83 4.39
CA LEU A 222 -13.28 0.42 2.99
C LEU A 222 -11.96 0.02 2.30
N PHE A 223 -10.87 0.76 2.54
CA PHE A 223 -9.55 0.40 2.03
C PHE A 223 -9.04 -0.91 2.63
N VAL A 224 -9.18 -1.08 3.95
CA VAL A 224 -8.79 -2.33 4.64
C VAL A 224 -9.61 -3.50 4.10
N PHE A 225 -10.92 -3.32 3.94
CA PHE A 225 -11.80 -4.33 3.36
C PHE A 225 -11.43 -4.65 1.90
N GLY A 226 -11.18 -3.64 1.07
CA GLY A 226 -10.75 -3.83 -0.31
C GLY A 226 -9.41 -4.56 -0.42
N ALA A 227 -8.45 -4.25 0.46
CA ALA A 227 -7.19 -4.98 0.57
C ALA A 227 -7.43 -6.45 0.94
N PHE A 228 -8.36 -6.72 1.87
CA PHE A 228 -8.70 -8.09 2.26
C PHE A 228 -9.36 -8.88 1.12
N VAL A 229 -10.32 -8.29 0.41
CA VAL A 229 -11.00 -8.93 -0.73
C VAL A 229 -10.03 -9.23 -1.87
N THR A 230 -9.13 -8.30 -2.18
CA THR A 230 -8.16 -8.48 -3.27
C THR A 230 -7.13 -9.58 -3.00
N GLN A 231 -6.81 -9.89 -1.73
CA GLN A 231 -5.90 -10.99 -1.39
C GLN A 231 -6.35 -12.35 -1.94
N GLY A 232 -7.66 -12.61 -2.01
CA GLY A 232 -8.20 -13.86 -2.56
C GLY A 232 -7.85 -14.03 -4.05
N ILE A 233 -8.01 -12.96 -4.84
CA ILE A 233 -7.75 -12.96 -6.29
C ILE A 233 -6.26 -13.15 -6.57
N TRP A 234 -5.39 -12.45 -5.84
CA TRP A 234 -3.94 -12.59 -5.98
C TRP A 234 -3.46 -14.00 -5.64
N ARG A 235 -4.06 -14.64 -4.63
CA ARG A 235 -3.71 -16.02 -4.27
C ARG A 235 -3.90 -17.00 -5.41
N ASP A 236 -5.02 -16.89 -6.12
CA ASP A 236 -5.35 -17.79 -7.23
C ASP A 236 -4.48 -17.53 -8.45
N LEU A 237 -4.18 -16.26 -8.74
CA LEU A 237 -3.25 -15.86 -9.81
C LEU A 237 -1.84 -16.42 -9.58
N VAL A 238 -1.30 -16.25 -8.37
CA VAL A 238 0.04 -16.75 -8.02
C VAL A 238 0.06 -18.28 -8.09
N ARG A 239 -0.98 -18.96 -7.61
CA ARG A 239 -1.10 -20.42 -7.73
C ARG A 239 -1.08 -20.87 -9.19
N ARG A 240 -1.91 -20.27 -10.05
CA ARG A 240 -1.93 -20.59 -11.50
C ARG A 240 -0.60 -20.31 -12.19
N SER A 241 0.14 -19.29 -11.75
CA SER A 241 1.47 -18.99 -12.27
C SER A 241 2.47 -20.09 -11.92
N HIS A 242 2.47 -20.59 -10.68
CA HIS A 242 3.31 -21.74 -10.29
C HIS A 242 2.92 -23.02 -11.03
N ASP A 243 1.62 -23.26 -11.22
CA ASP A 243 1.13 -24.41 -11.98
C ASP A 243 1.64 -24.34 -13.44
N GLY A 244 1.60 -23.15 -14.05
CA GLY A 244 2.15 -22.90 -15.38
C GLY A 244 3.66 -23.14 -15.47
N GLU A 245 4.42 -22.67 -14.47
CA GLU A 245 5.87 -22.88 -14.39
C GLU A 245 6.24 -24.37 -14.30
N THR A 246 5.55 -25.13 -13.44
CA THR A 246 5.77 -26.59 -13.30
C THR A 246 5.44 -27.34 -14.58
N LYS A 247 4.34 -26.99 -15.27
CA LYS A 247 3.99 -27.59 -16.57
C LYS A 247 5.01 -27.26 -17.65
N GLY A 248 5.52 -26.03 -17.68
CA GLY A 248 6.60 -25.65 -18.60
C GLY A 248 7.86 -26.48 -18.37
N ARG A 249 8.26 -26.68 -17.12
CA ARG A 249 9.41 -27.51 -16.74
C ARG A 249 9.20 -29.00 -17.07
N LEU A 250 7.99 -29.51 -16.88
CA LEU A 250 7.63 -30.87 -17.28
C LEU A 250 7.76 -31.07 -18.80
N ALA A 251 7.28 -30.12 -19.60
CA ALA A 251 7.41 -30.17 -21.05
C ALA A 251 8.89 -30.18 -21.50
N MET A 252 9.74 -29.38 -20.84
CA MET A 252 11.19 -29.40 -21.09
C MET A 252 11.83 -30.75 -20.78
N LEU A 253 11.44 -31.39 -19.66
CA LEU A 253 11.95 -32.73 -19.31
C LEU A 253 11.52 -33.79 -20.31
N ARG A 254 10.27 -33.75 -20.77
CA ARG A 254 9.75 -34.67 -21.79
C ARG A 254 10.47 -34.52 -23.13
N ASP A 255 10.72 -33.28 -23.55
CA ASP A 255 11.54 -33.01 -24.74
C ASP A 255 12.95 -33.60 -24.60
N ALA A 256 13.59 -33.41 -23.43
CA ALA A 256 14.91 -33.95 -23.16
C ALA A 256 14.96 -35.48 -23.19
N VAL A 257 13.94 -36.15 -22.61
CA VAL A 257 13.80 -37.61 -22.71
C VAL A 257 13.59 -38.06 -24.15
N GLY A 258 12.79 -37.33 -24.93
CA GLY A 258 12.60 -37.60 -26.36
C GLY A 258 13.91 -37.54 -27.14
N ARG A 259 14.69 -36.47 -26.96
CA ARG A 259 16.01 -36.32 -27.60
C ARG A 259 17.03 -37.39 -27.15
N ALA A 260 16.99 -37.79 -25.89
CA ALA A 260 17.83 -38.88 -25.39
C ALA A 260 17.48 -40.21 -26.05
N ARG A 261 16.19 -40.51 -26.14
CA ARG A 261 15.66 -41.71 -26.80
C ARG A 261 16.05 -41.79 -28.27
N GLU A 262 15.98 -40.66 -28.99
CA GLU A 262 16.42 -40.58 -30.39
C GLU A 262 17.93 -40.85 -30.55
N ALA A 263 18.74 -40.40 -29.60
CA ALA A 263 20.19 -40.62 -29.61
C ALA A 263 20.58 -42.07 -29.28
N GLU A 264 19.76 -42.80 -28.53
CA GLU A 264 20.05 -44.14 -27.97
C GLU A 264 19.21 -45.24 -28.64
N SER A 265 19.15 -45.20 -29.97
CA SER A 265 18.49 -46.25 -30.77
C SER A 265 17.02 -46.49 -30.42
N GLY A 266 16.32 -45.49 -29.90
CA GLY A 266 14.90 -45.55 -29.58
C GLY A 266 14.56 -46.12 -28.20
N LEU A 267 15.56 -46.42 -27.37
CA LEU A 267 15.34 -46.83 -25.97
C LEU A 267 15.29 -45.59 -25.06
N PRO A 268 14.32 -45.48 -24.14
CA PRO A 268 14.32 -44.42 -23.14
C PRO A 268 15.51 -44.58 -22.18
N PRO A 269 16.02 -43.48 -21.59
CA PRO A 269 17.11 -43.54 -20.62
C PRO A 269 16.70 -44.34 -19.38
N GLY A 270 17.66 -44.96 -18.69
CA GLY A 270 17.38 -45.72 -17.47
C GLY A 270 16.99 -44.83 -16.30
N ASP A 271 17.54 -43.61 -16.27
CA ASP A 271 17.30 -42.59 -15.26
C ASP A 271 17.31 -41.18 -15.85
N VAL A 272 16.52 -40.27 -15.27
CA VAL A 272 16.47 -38.85 -15.70
C VAL A 272 17.78 -38.12 -15.39
N GLY A 273 18.58 -38.62 -14.44
CA GLY A 273 19.93 -38.13 -14.18
C GLY A 273 20.84 -38.20 -15.41
N GLU A 274 20.65 -39.19 -16.29
CA GLU A 274 21.42 -39.38 -17.53
C GLU A 274 21.20 -38.24 -18.54
N LEU A 275 20.09 -37.49 -18.40
CA LEU A 275 19.83 -36.31 -19.23
C LEU A 275 20.82 -35.16 -18.97
N THR A 276 21.45 -35.15 -17.80
CA THR A 276 22.35 -34.09 -17.37
C THR A 276 23.81 -34.56 -17.47
N PRO A 277 24.73 -33.77 -18.05
CA PRO A 277 24.53 -32.45 -18.66
C PRO A 277 24.19 -32.49 -20.16
N ARG A 278 24.06 -33.69 -20.76
CA ARG A 278 24.08 -33.86 -22.22
C ARG A 278 22.89 -33.23 -22.95
N PHE A 279 21.68 -33.37 -22.41
CA PHE A 279 20.44 -32.89 -23.04
C PHE A 279 19.87 -31.65 -22.34
N ILE A 280 20.13 -31.51 -21.04
CA ILE A 280 19.78 -30.35 -20.22
C ILE A 280 20.90 -30.02 -19.23
N PRO A 281 21.11 -28.74 -18.84
CA PRO A 281 22.18 -28.36 -17.92
C PRO A 281 21.98 -28.86 -16.48
N LYS A 282 20.71 -28.92 -16.04
CA LYS A 282 20.29 -29.37 -14.72
C LYS A 282 18.81 -29.75 -14.77
N ILE A 283 18.41 -30.75 -13.99
CA ILE A 283 16.99 -31.07 -13.75
C ILE A 283 16.30 -29.86 -13.08
N PRO A 284 15.27 -29.26 -13.71
CA PRO A 284 14.56 -28.14 -13.10
C PRO A 284 13.71 -28.62 -11.92
N PRO A 285 13.58 -27.87 -10.82
CA PRO A 285 12.75 -28.32 -9.70
C PRO A 285 11.25 -28.25 -10.02
N ALA A 286 10.44 -29.15 -9.48
CA ALA A 286 8.98 -29.02 -9.51
C ALA A 286 8.53 -27.98 -8.47
N LYS A 287 7.69 -27.02 -8.87
CA LYS A 287 7.14 -25.98 -7.97
C LYS A 287 5.65 -26.21 -7.73
N LEU A 288 5.35 -26.96 -6.68
CA LEU A 288 3.98 -27.31 -6.31
C LEU A 288 3.50 -26.39 -5.20
N SER A 289 2.63 -25.46 -5.55
CA SER A 289 2.09 -24.47 -4.61
C SER A 289 0.66 -24.81 -4.19
N ARG A 290 0.41 -24.89 -2.88
CA ARG A 290 -0.96 -25.03 -2.32
C ARG A 290 -1.67 -23.69 -2.28
N SER A 291 -0.91 -22.64 -1.97
CA SER A 291 -1.37 -21.26 -1.90
C SER A 291 -0.20 -20.32 -2.20
N ALA A 292 -0.49 -19.05 -2.50
CA ALA A 292 0.54 -18.04 -2.77
C ALA A 292 1.65 -17.91 -1.70
N PHE A 293 1.42 -18.42 -0.49
CA PHE A 293 2.36 -18.33 0.63
C PHE A 293 2.73 -19.69 1.22
N SER A 294 2.23 -20.81 0.68
CA SER A 294 2.55 -22.15 1.17
C SER A 294 2.73 -23.12 0.01
N SER A 295 3.95 -23.61 -0.14
CA SER A 295 4.20 -24.73 -1.04
C SER A 295 3.57 -26.00 -0.45
N LEU A 296 3.05 -26.86 -1.33
CA LEU A 296 2.48 -28.15 -0.93
C LEU A 296 3.60 -29.07 -0.45
N HIS A 297 4.72 -28.99 -1.17
CA HIS A 297 6.00 -29.60 -0.86
C HIS A 297 7.11 -28.56 -1.10
N PRO A 298 8.29 -28.70 -0.48
CA PRO A 298 9.46 -27.92 -0.87
C PRO A 298 9.74 -28.08 -2.36
N GLU A 299 10.28 -27.03 -3.00
CA GLU A 299 10.76 -27.16 -4.38
C GLU A 299 11.81 -28.26 -4.45
N SER A 300 11.63 -29.22 -5.36
CA SER A 300 12.46 -30.42 -5.43
C SER A 300 12.77 -30.77 -6.88
N ASP A 301 14.04 -30.98 -7.18
CA ASP A 301 14.55 -31.53 -8.45
C ASP A 301 14.76 -33.05 -8.38
N ARG A 302 14.34 -33.69 -7.27
CA ARG A 302 14.43 -35.14 -7.11
C ARG A 302 13.54 -35.85 -8.12
N VAL A 303 14.06 -36.97 -8.62
CA VAL A 303 13.33 -37.87 -9.51
C VAL A 303 13.17 -39.19 -8.79
N LYS A 304 11.95 -39.69 -8.74
CA LYS A 304 11.63 -41.04 -8.30
C LYS A 304 11.46 -41.91 -9.54
N VAL A 305 12.22 -43.00 -9.63
CA VAL A 305 12.14 -43.96 -10.74
C VAL A 305 11.14 -45.06 -10.37
N GLY A 306 10.09 -45.19 -11.18
CA GLY A 306 9.02 -46.17 -11.02
C GLY A 306 8.08 -45.93 -9.83
N GLY A 307 7.06 -46.78 -9.75
CA GLY A 307 6.08 -46.81 -8.67
C GLY A 307 5.01 -45.71 -8.75
N ALA A 308 4.14 -45.67 -7.73
CA ALA A 308 3.11 -44.65 -7.62
C ALA A 308 3.65 -43.33 -7.04
N ALA A 309 2.98 -42.23 -7.36
CA ALA A 309 3.24 -40.94 -6.75
C ALA A 309 3.06 -41.01 -5.22
N ASP A 310 3.98 -40.41 -4.48
CA ASP A 310 4.04 -40.50 -3.00
C ASP A 310 4.00 -39.14 -2.29
N ASP A 311 3.72 -38.06 -3.03
CA ASP A 311 3.64 -36.70 -2.50
C ASP A 311 4.95 -36.22 -1.84
N ALA A 312 6.10 -36.77 -2.19
CA ALA A 312 7.39 -36.19 -1.80
C ALA A 312 7.72 -34.90 -2.60
N GLY A 313 6.96 -34.62 -3.67
CA GLY A 313 7.28 -33.59 -4.65
C GLY A 313 8.35 -34.05 -5.65
N GLY A 314 8.76 -33.15 -6.54
CA GLY A 314 9.68 -33.47 -7.63
C GLY A 314 9.02 -34.20 -8.79
N TRP A 315 9.76 -35.09 -9.43
CA TRP A 315 9.37 -35.78 -10.67
C TRP A 315 9.23 -37.29 -10.44
N LEU A 316 8.31 -37.90 -11.17
CA LEU A 316 8.15 -39.34 -11.27
C LEU A 316 8.54 -39.76 -12.69
N TYR A 317 9.40 -40.76 -12.82
CA TYR A 317 9.88 -41.26 -14.10
C TYR A 317 9.55 -42.74 -14.26
N ASP A 318 8.89 -43.08 -15.36
CA ASP A 318 8.67 -44.45 -15.78
C ASP A 318 9.68 -44.82 -16.88
N PRO A 319 10.70 -45.65 -16.58
CA PRO A 319 11.72 -46.05 -17.54
C PRO A 319 11.18 -46.98 -18.62
N GLU A 320 10.10 -47.73 -18.38
CA GLU A 320 9.53 -48.64 -19.38
C GLU A 320 8.77 -47.85 -20.44
N ALA A 321 7.96 -46.88 -20.02
CA ALA A 321 7.22 -46.01 -20.93
C ALA A 321 8.06 -44.84 -21.47
N GLY A 322 9.16 -44.49 -20.81
CA GLY A 322 9.93 -43.27 -21.08
C GLY A 322 9.13 -42.00 -20.77
N THR A 323 8.26 -42.04 -19.77
CA THR A 323 7.37 -40.91 -19.43
C THR A 323 7.79 -40.27 -18.11
N VAL A 324 7.79 -38.93 -18.09
CA VAL A 324 8.00 -38.13 -16.88
C VAL A 324 6.66 -37.52 -16.49
N SER A 325 6.31 -37.57 -15.21
CA SER A 325 5.15 -36.89 -14.62
C SER A 325 5.56 -36.20 -13.32
N VAL A 326 4.64 -35.47 -12.68
CA VAL A 326 4.89 -34.84 -11.38
C VAL A 326 4.63 -35.84 -10.25
N ASN A 327 5.56 -35.96 -9.30
CA ASN A 327 5.40 -36.84 -8.14
C ASN A 327 4.48 -36.21 -7.06
N CYS A 328 3.20 -36.06 -7.39
CA CYS A 328 2.17 -35.49 -6.52
C CYS A 328 0.78 -35.98 -6.92
N THR A 329 -0.01 -36.40 -5.93
CA THR A 329 -1.40 -36.86 -6.08
C THR A 329 -2.41 -35.71 -6.01
N HIS A 330 -1.99 -34.54 -5.55
CA HIS A 330 -2.85 -33.36 -5.43
C HIS A 330 -3.24 -32.78 -6.79
N SER A 331 -4.35 -32.04 -6.80
CA SER A 331 -4.84 -31.34 -7.99
C SER A 331 -4.20 -29.96 -8.19
N ASP A 332 -4.02 -29.60 -9.47
CA ASP A 332 -3.68 -28.24 -9.89
C ASP A 332 -4.83 -27.25 -9.65
N GLY A 333 -4.64 -25.98 -10.01
CA GLY A 333 -5.66 -24.94 -9.91
C GLY A 333 -6.91 -25.16 -10.78
N LYS A 334 -6.93 -26.18 -11.64
CA LYS A 334 -8.09 -26.59 -12.45
C LYS A 334 -8.77 -27.86 -11.92
N GLY A 335 -8.20 -28.51 -10.91
CA GLY A 335 -8.74 -29.76 -10.35
C GLY A 335 -8.09 -31.04 -10.92
N GLU A 336 -7.16 -30.93 -11.87
CA GLU A 336 -6.49 -32.09 -12.47
C GLU A 336 -5.33 -32.56 -11.61
N ALA A 337 -5.27 -33.87 -11.33
CA ALA A 337 -4.21 -34.46 -10.51
C ALA A 337 -2.84 -34.33 -11.20
N TRP A 338 -1.83 -33.93 -10.43
CA TRP A 338 -0.49 -33.64 -10.95
C TRP A 338 0.20 -34.84 -11.60
N ASN A 339 0.00 -36.04 -11.05
CA ASN A 339 0.51 -37.30 -11.59
C ASN A 339 -0.16 -37.77 -12.88
N LYS A 340 -1.23 -37.10 -13.35
CA LYS A 340 -1.85 -37.38 -14.65
C LYS A 340 -1.25 -36.57 -15.80
N TYR A 341 -0.49 -35.51 -15.48
CA TYR A 341 0.16 -34.71 -16.49
C TYR A 341 1.27 -35.47 -17.12
#